data_AF-A0A0M4GLP1-F1
#
_entry.id   AF-A0A0M4GLP1-F1
#
_cell.length_a   1.000
_cell.length_b   1.000
_cell.length_c   1.000
_cell.angle_alpha   90.00
_cell.angle_beta   90.00
_cell.angle_gamma   90.00
#
_symmetry.space_group_name_H-M   'P 1'
#
loop_
_entity.id
_entity.type
_entity.pdbx_description
1 polymer ?
#
loop_
_entity_poly.entity_id
_entity_poly.type
_entity_poly.pdbx_seq_one_letter_code
_entity_poly.pdbx_strand_id
1 'polypeptide(L)' 'MPTTQMGGLVRTFTEDELLERRSEVVKKLEHRFGSLERALEREQDWNYDEEESMLFSEYHAVTFLLFK' A
#
# COMPACT_ATOMS: atom_id res chain seq x y z
N MET A 1 5.04 -36.94 14.85
CA MET A 1 4.71 -35.50 14.85
C MET A 1 4.61 -35.08 13.38
N PRO A 2 3.46 -34.59 12.87
CA PRO A 2 3.43 -34.04 11.53
C PRO A 2 4.06 -32.63 11.57
N THR A 3 4.99 -32.38 10.67
CA THR A 3 5.54 -31.05 10.40
C THR A 3 4.43 -30.16 9.85
N THR A 4 4.03 -29.13 10.60
CA THR A 4 3.27 -28.00 10.06
C THR A 4 4.14 -27.33 9.00
N GLN A 5 3.88 -27.67 7.74
CA GLN A 5 4.39 -26.89 6.61
C GLN A 5 3.74 -25.52 6.74
N MET A 6 4.52 -24.53 7.19
CA MET A 6 4.17 -23.12 7.05
C MET A 6 4.22 -22.83 5.55
N GLY A 7 3.19 -23.26 4.82
CA GLY A 7 2.97 -22.86 3.44
C GLY A 7 2.74 -21.38 3.47
N GLY A 8 3.80 -20.59 3.27
CA GLY A 8 3.72 -19.16 3.11
C GLY A 8 2.75 -18.92 1.97
N LEU A 9 1.53 -18.51 2.32
CA LEU A 9 0.43 -18.33 1.39
C LEU A 9 0.77 -17.08 0.57
N VAL A 10 1.56 -17.26 -0.49
CA VAL A 10 1.77 -16.23 -1.50
C VAL A 10 0.42 -16.02 -2.15
N ARG A 11 -0.33 -15.04 -1.67
CA ARG A 11 -1.59 -14.64 -2.27
C ARG A 11 -1.26 -13.87 -3.55
N THR A 12 -1.65 -14.43 -4.68
CA THR A 12 -1.66 -13.73 -5.95
C THR A 12 -2.88 -12.82 -5.97
N PHE A 13 -2.68 -11.55 -6.29
CA PHE A 13 -3.77 -10.60 -6.52
C PHE A 13 -4.07 -10.53 -8.01
N THR A 14 -5.34 -10.37 -8.37
CA THR A 14 -5.72 -9.97 -9.73
C THR A 14 -5.43 -8.48 -9.94
N GLU A 15 -5.39 -8.04 -11.20
CA GLU A 15 -5.23 -6.62 -11.52
C GLU A 15 -6.38 -5.78 -10.94
N ASP A 16 -7.64 -6.24 -11.06
CA ASP A 16 -8.82 -5.60 -10.46
C ASP A 16 -8.70 -5.47 -8.93
N GLU A 17 -8.24 -6.52 -8.23
CA GLU A 17 -8.02 -6.46 -6.77
C GLU A 17 -6.95 -5.41 -6.42
N LEU A 18 -5.88 -5.30 -7.22
CA LEU A 18 -4.84 -4.29 -7.02
C LEU A 18 -5.35 -2.88 -7.31
N LEU A 19 -6.18 -2.69 -8.34
CA LEU A 19 -6.79 -1.41 -8.67
C LEU A 19 -7.75 -0.94 -7.57
N GLU A 20 -8.60 -1.84 -7.07
CA GLU A 20 -9.47 -1.56 -5.93
C GLU A 20 -8.64 -1.17 -4.70
N ARG A 21 -7.60 -1.96 -4.39
CA ARG A 21 -6.74 -1.69 -3.24
C ARG A 21 -6.00 -0.36 -3.37
N ARG A 22 -5.48 -0.04 -4.55
CA ARG A 22 -4.86 1.26 -4.83
C ARG A 22 -5.86 2.39 -4.59
N SER A 23 -7.09 2.24 -5.06
CA SER A 23 -8.16 3.23 -4.85
C SER A 23 -8.46 3.45 -3.37
N GLU A 24 -8.53 2.38 -2.57
CA GLU A 24 -8.71 2.50 -1.11
C GLU A 24 -7.57 3.25 -0.43
N VAL A 25 -6.32 2.92 -0.77
CA VAL A 25 -5.15 3.56 -0.18
C VAL A 25 -5.07 5.03 -0.59
N VAL A 26 -5.33 5.34 -1.87
CA VAL A 26 -5.41 6.73 -2.36
C VAL A 26 -6.46 7.52 -1.59
N LYS A 27 -7.67 6.98 -1.39
CA LYS A 27 -8.71 7.65 -0.61
C LYS A 27 -8.27 7.95 0.83
N LYS A 28 -7.53 7.05 1.47
CA LYS A 28 -6.99 7.28 2.82
C LYS A 28 -5.94 8.40 2.82
N LEU A 29 -5.04 8.40 1.85
CA LEU A 29 -4.04 9.45 1.68
C LEU A 29 -4.69 10.81 1.39
N GLU A 30 -5.67 10.85 0.49
CA GLU A 30 -6.43 12.06 0.17
C GLU A 30 -7.23 12.57 1.36
N HIS A 31 -7.85 11.68 2.14
CA HIS A 31 -8.55 12.05 3.36
C HIS A 31 -7.62 12.71 4.39
N ARG A 32 -6.39 12.22 4.50
CA ARG A 32 -5.41 12.71 5.49
C ARG A 32 -4.68 13.98 5.04
N PHE A 33 -4.29 14.08 3.77
CA PHE A 33 -3.42 15.15 3.25
C PHE A 33 -4.11 16.12 2.28
N GLY A 34 -5.36 15.85 1.93
CA GLY A 34 -6.20 16.66 1.02
C GLY A 34 -6.07 16.27 -0.44
N SER A 35 -4.92 15.72 -0.86
CA SER A 35 -4.73 15.12 -2.19
C SER A 35 -3.61 14.10 -2.15
N LEU A 36 -3.58 13.20 -3.14
CA LEU A 36 -2.48 12.26 -3.30
C LEU A 36 -1.15 12.98 -3.55
N GLU A 37 -1.17 14.05 -4.37
CA GLU A 37 0.03 14.86 -4.64
C GLU A 37 0.63 15.43 -3.36
N ARG A 38 -0.21 16.03 -2.50
CA ARG A 38 0.23 16.56 -1.20
C ARG A 38 0.74 15.47 -0.27
N ALA A 39 0.15 14.27 -0.33
CA ALA A 39 0.62 13.12 0.44
C ALA A 39 2.04 12.70 -0.01
N LEU A 40 2.30 12.66 -1.31
CA LEU A 40 3.62 12.30 -1.86
C LEU A 40 4.66 13.42 -1.68
N GLU A 41 4.25 14.69 -1.65
CA GLU A 41 5.12 15.80 -1.23
C GLU A 41 5.52 15.64 0.24
N ARG A 42 4.55 15.31 1.11
CA ARG A 42 4.76 15.08 2.55
C ARG A 42 5.69 13.90 2.83
N GLU A 43 5.65 12.84 2.02
CA GLU A 43 6.56 11.69 2.15
C GLU A 43 8.04 12.12 2.08
N GLN A 44 8.36 13.14 1.28
CA GLN A 44 9.72 13.67 1.13
C GLN A 44 10.26 14.39 2.36
N ASP A 45 9.43 14.66 3.36
CA ASP A 45 9.88 15.22 4.63
C ASP A 45 10.53 14.16 5.54
N TRP A 46 10.34 12.86 5.26
CA TRP A 46 10.84 11.72 6.05
C TRP A 46 10.45 11.77 7.54
N ASN A 47 9.49 12.60 7.90
CA ASN A 47 9.03 12.81 9.26
C ASN A 47 7.55 12.44 9.33
N TYR A 48 7.26 11.15 9.35
CA TYR A 48 5.91 10.61 9.37
C TYR A 48 5.77 9.54 10.46
N ASP A 49 4.55 9.38 10.97
CA ASP A 49 4.27 8.35 11.98
C ASP A 49 4.17 6.94 11.35
N GLU A 50 4.00 5.92 12.18
CA GLU A 50 3.91 4.52 11.73
C GLU A 50 2.70 4.29 10.80
N GLU A 51 1.59 4.98 11.03
CA GLU A 51 0.39 4.85 10.20
C GLU A 51 0.60 5.44 8.81
N GLU A 52 1.20 6.63 8.74
CA GLU A 52 1.63 7.27 7.49
C GLU A 52 2.65 6.39 6.76
N SER A 53 3.64 5.87 7.48
CA SER A 53 4.64 4.95 6.92
C SER A 53 3.99 3.72 6.29
N MET A 54 2.96 3.15 6.93
CA MET A 54 2.23 2.00 6.39
C MET A 54 1.43 2.38 5.14
N LEU A 55 0.74 3.52 5.14
CA LEU A 55 -0.03 3.99 3.99
C LEU A 55 0.84 4.25 2.77
N PHE A 56 1.98 4.91 2.96
CA PHE A 56 2.95 5.15 1.89
C PHE A 56 3.54 3.84 1.35
N SER A 57 3.96 2.94 2.25
CA SER A 57 4.49 1.63 1.85
C SER A 57 3.47 0.81 1.05
N GLU A 58 2.21 0.82 1.47
CA GLU A 58 1.14 0.11 0.79
C GLU A 58 0.84 0.72 -0.59
N TYR A 59 0.80 2.06 -0.68
CA TYR A 59 0.61 2.75 -1.95
C TYR A 59 1.69 2.38 -2.97
N HIS A 60 2.96 2.42 -2.55
CA HIS A 60 4.09 2.08 -3.41
C HIS A 60 4.10 0.59 -3.78
N ALA A 61 3.80 -0.31 -2.83
CA ALA A 61 3.72 -1.74 -3.09
C ALA A 61 2.66 -2.07 -4.14
N VAL A 62 1.45 -1.54 -4.00
CA VAL A 62 0.36 -1.81 -4.96
C VAL A 62 0.64 -1.14 -6.31
N THR A 63 1.17 0.08 -6.32
CA THR A 63 1.55 0.78 -7.56
C THR A 63 2.64 0.03 -8.31
N PHE A 64 3.64 -0.51 -7.59
CA PHE A 64 4.68 -1.35 -8.18
C PHE A 64 4.11 -2.62 -8.81
N LEU A 65 3.18 -3.30 -8.14
CA LEU A 65 2.55 -4.52 -8.68
C LEU A 65 1.68 -4.26 -9.91
N LEU A 66 1.15 -3.04 -10.05
CA LEU A 66 0.38 -2.60 -11.22
C LEU A 66 1.28 -2.12 -12.38
N PHE A 67 2.47 -1.60 -12.09
CA PHE A 67 3.50 -1.25 -13.09
C PHE A 67 4.23 -2.54 -13.52
N LYS A 68 3.59 -3.30 -14.41
CA LYS A 68 4.14 -4.54 -14.95
C LYS A 68 5.17 -4.30 -16.05
#